data_AF-A0AAE6YED5-F1
#
_entry.id   AF-A0AAE6YED5-F1
#
_cell.length_a   1.000
_cell.length_b   1.000
_cell.length_c   1.000
_cell.angle_alpha   90.00
_cell.angle_beta   90.00
_cell.angle_gamma   90.00
#
_symmetry.space_group_name_H-M   'P 1'
#
loop_
_entity.id
_entity.type
_entity.pdbx_description
1 polymer ?
#
loop_
_entity_poly.entity_id
_entity_poly.type
_entity_poly.pdbx_seq_one_letter_code
_entity_poly.pdbx_strand_id
1 'polypeptide(L)' 'MPTPLAELRTPRPGAVDAARCPVCGSLRAELAAALRAGDAHAARATVHAMHTHMVYGHPNDPRNRPRREAWPSYLNPP' A
#
# COMPACT_ATOMS: atom_id res chain seq x y z
N MET A 1 -6.57 2.61 -17.51
CA MET A 1 -7.39 1.48 -17.09
C MET A 1 -7.19 1.31 -15.59
N PRO A 2 -8.24 1.32 -14.76
CA PRO A 2 -8.09 1.16 -13.31
C PRO A 2 -7.52 -0.23 -12.99
N THR A 3 -6.60 -0.28 -12.02
CA THR A 3 -5.99 -1.55 -11.57
C THR A 3 -7.07 -2.46 -10.93
N PRO A 4 -7.27 -3.71 -11.40
CA PRO A 4 -8.32 -4.60 -10.89
C PRO A 4 -8.03 -5.07 -9.46
N LEU A 5 -9.10 -5.26 -8.66
CA LEU A 5 -9.00 -5.62 -7.23
C LEU A 5 -8.21 -6.92 -6.98
N ALA A 6 -8.36 -7.91 -7.86
CA ALA A 6 -7.62 -9.17 -7.76
C ALA A 6 -6.09 -8.95 -7.84
N GLU A 7 -5.67 -8.02 -8.68
CA GLU A 7 -4.25 -7.70 -8.89
C GLU A 7 -3.65 -6.90 -7.72
N LEU A 8 -4.48 -6.09 -7.05
CA LEU A 8 -4.11 -5.42 -5.80
C LEU A 8 -3.82 -6.43 -4.67
N ARG A 9 -4.57 -7.53 -4.60
CA ARG A 9 -4.44 -8.49 -3.48
C ARG A 9 -3.51 -9.67 -3.77
N THR A 10 -3.05 -9.83 -5.01
CA THR A 10 -2.19 -10.95 -5.38
C THR A 10 -0.84 -10.83 -4.64
N PRO A 11 -0.48 -11.80 -3.78
CA PRO A 11 0.75 -11.72 -3.00
C PRO A 11 1.98 -11.78 -3.91
N ARG A 12 2.93 -10.87 -3.71
CA ARG A 12 4.19 -10.82 -4.44
C ARG A 12 5.36 -11.15 -3.49
N PRO A 13 6.23 -12.11 -3.83
CA PRO A 13 7.38 -12.45 -3.00
C PRO A 13 8.44 -11.34 -3.04
N GLY A 14 9.09 -11.11 -1.90
CA GLY A 14 10.18 -10.14 -1.75
C GLY A 14 9.80 -8.84 -1.03
N ALA A 15 10.81 -8.01 -0.77
CA ALA A 15 10.62 -6.68 -0.22
C ALA A 15 9.89 -5.78 -1.23
N VAL A 16 9.13 -4.80 -0.75
CA VAL A 16 8.53 -3.78 -1.61
C VAL A 16 9.64 -2.94 -2.20
N ASP A 17 10.05 -3.30 -3.41
CA ASP A 17 10.69 -2.35 -4.28
C ASP A 17 9.59 -1.65 -5.07
N ALA A 18 9.30 -0.43 -4.62
CA ALA A 18 8.41 0.51 -5.27
C ALA A 18 8.69 0.66 -6.78
N ALA A 19 9.94 0.50 -7.21
CA ALA A 19 10.38 0.59 -8.60
C ALA A 19 10.26 -0.74 -9.37
N ARG A 20 10.14 -1.89 -8.68
CA ARG A 20 10.01 -3.21 -9.33
C ARG A 20 8.62 -3.82 -9.26
N CYS A 21 7.75 -3.32 -8.38
CA CYS A 21 6.35 -3.77 -8.37
C CYS A 21 5.53 -3.01 -9.43
N PRO A 22 5.04 -3.68 -10.50
CA PRO A 22 4.30 -3.03 -11.57
C PRO A 22 2.98 -2.40 -11.09
N VAL A 23 2.32 -3.01 -10.10
CA VAL A 23 1.09 -2.47 -9.51
C VAL A 23 1.38 -1.20 -8.71
N CYS A 24 2.44 -1.18 -7.89
CA CYS A 24 2.89 0.05 -7.23
C CYS A 24 3.26 1.15 -8.23
N GLY A 25 3.88 0.79 -9.36
CA GLY A 25 4.17 1.73 -10.45
C GLY A 25 2.91 2.32 -11.08
N SER A 26 1.96 1.45 -11.45
CA SER A 26 0.67 1.84 -12.03
C SER A 26 -0.12 2.78 -11.11
N LEU A 27 -0.27 2.40 -9.84
CA LEU A 27 -1.01 3.18 -8.87
C LEU A 27 -0.38 4.57 -8.60
N ARG A 28 0.95 4.68 -8.64
CA ARG A 28 1.61 6.00 -8.57
C ARG A 28 1.34 6.86 -9.80
N ALA A 29 1.32 6.25 -10.99
CA ALA A 29 1.00 6.96 -12.22
C ALA A 29 -0.48 7.43 -12.23
N GLU A 30 -1.40 6.57 -11.79
CA GLU A 30 -2.82 6.90 -11.62
C GLU A 30 -3.01 8.04 -10.61
N LEU A 31 -2.33 7.99 -9.47
CA LEU A 31 -2.40 9.05 -8.46
C LEU A 31 -1.87 10.37 -9.02
N ALA A 32 -0.73 10.35 -9.72
CA ALA A 32 -0.17 11.53 -10.33
C ALA A 32 -1.11 12.12 -11.40
N ALA A 33 -1.82 11.28 -12.15
CA ALA A 33 -2.82 11.72 -13.12
C ALA A 33 -4.03 12.37 -12.42
N ALA A 34 -4.56 11.75 -11.36
CA ALA A 34 -5.67 12.30 -10.58
C ALA A 34 -5.32 13.66 -9.94
N LEU A 35 -4.11 13.79 -9.38
CA LEU A 35 -3.63 15.04 -8.81
C LEU A 35 -3.49 16.14 -9.87
N ARG A 36 -2.94 15.83 -11.04
CA ARG A 36 -2.84 16.79 -12.16
C ARG A 36 -4.20 17.23 -12.68
N ALA A 37 -5.20 16.34 -12.63
CA ALA A 37 -6.57 16.63 -13.03
C ALA A 37 -7.37 17.39 -11.96
N GLY A 38 -6.85 17.55 -10.74
CA GLY A 38 -7.59 18.13 -9.62
C GLY A 38 -8.71 17.22 -9.09
N ASP A 39 -8.71 15.93 -9.45
CA ASP A 39 -9.75 14.98 -9.05
C ASP A 39 -9.40 14.34 -7.70
N ALA A 40 -9.88 14.99 -6.63
CA ALA A 40 -9.67 14.53 -5.26
C ALA A 40 -10.34 13.17 -4.97
N HIS A 41 -11.45 12.86 -5.64
CA HIS A 41 -12.15 11.59 -5.45
C HIS A 41 -11.33 10.43 -6.03
N ALA A 42 -10.84 10.59 -7.26
CA ALA A 42 -9.94 9.63 -7.89
C ALA A 42 -8.64 9.48 -7.10
N ALA A 43 -8.02 10.59 -6.66
CA ALA A 43 -6.80 10.54 -5.87
C ALA A 43 -6.99 9.74 -4.56
N ARG A 44 -8.10 9.99 -3.85
CA ARG A 44 -8.45 9.25 -2.62
C ARG A 44 -8.65 7.77 -2.89
N ALA A 45 -9.37 7.41 -3.96
CA ALA A 45 -9.57 6.03 -4.35
C ALA A 45 -8.25 5.31 -4.66
N THR A 46 -7.35 5.97 -5.40
CA THR A 46 -6.03 5.41 -5.73
C THR A 46 -5.16 5.24 -4.48
N VAL A 47 -5.17 6.19 -3.54
CA VAL A 47 -4.46 6.04 -2.25
C VAL A 47 -4.98 4.84 -1.47
N HIS A 48 -6.31 4.61 -1.47
CA HIS A 48 -6.88 3.43 -0.81
C HIS A 48 -6.48 2.12 -1.49
N ALA A 49 -6.42 2.10 -2.82
CA ALA A 49 -5.91 0.97 -3.59
C ALA A 49 -4.42 0.70 -3.29
N MET A 50 -3.60 1.74 -3.17
CA MET A 50 -2.18 1.62 -2.76
C MET A 50 -2.05 0.99 -1.38
N HIS A 51 -2.83 1.46 -0.40
CA HIS A 51 -2.84 0.87 0.94
C HIS A 51 -3.26 -0.61 0.91
N THR A 52 -4.32 -0.93 0.17
CA THR A 52 -4.80 -2.32 0.00
C THR A 52 -3.70 -3.20 -0.61
N HIS A 53 -3.04 -2.72 -1.66
CA HIS A 53 -1.96 -3.46 -2.29
C HIS A 53 -0.73 -3.64 -1.41
N MET A 54 -0.39 -2.62 -0.63
CA MET A 54 0.67 -2.74 0.38
C MET A 54 0.35 -3.86 1.36
N VAL A 55 -0.85 -3.86 1.96
CA VAL A 55 -1.23 -4.84 2.99
C VAL A 55 -1.31 -6.27 2.43
N TYR A 56 -2.00 -6.46 1.31
CA TYR A 56 -2.31 -7.80 0.79
C TYR A 56 -1.36 -8.28 -0.30
N GLY A 57 -0.91 -7.37 -1.17
CA GLY A 57 0.02 -7.68 -2.26
C GLY A 57 1.47 -7.80 -1.79
N HIS A 58 1.81 -7.24 -0.62
CA HIS A 58 3.15 -7.30 -0.05
C HIS A 58 3.15 -7.77 1.42
N PRO A 59 2.65 -8.99 1.70
CA PRO A 59 2.44 -9.45 3.08
C PRO A 59 3.72 -9.55 3.92
N ASN A 60 4.88 -9.68 3.27
CA ASN A 60 6.19 -9.77 3.93
C ASN A 60 6.91 -8.43 4.06
N ASP A 61 6.29 -7.32 3.65
CA ASP A 61 6.89 -5.99 3.83
C ASP A 61 7.07 -5.69 5.33
N PRO A 62 8.26 -5.25 5.77
CA PRO A 62 8.52 -4.97 7.18
C PRO A 62 7.62 -3.89 7.78
N ARG A 63 7.03 -2.99 6.98
CA ARG A 63 6.07 -1.96 7.42
C ARG A 63 4.68 -2.51 7.69
N ASN A 64 4.34 -3.69 7.15
CA ASN A 64 3.06 -4.35 7.42
C ASN A 64 3.09 -5.21 8.69
N ARG A 65 4.26 -5.42 9.27
CA ARG A 65 4.35 -6.13 10.55
C ARG A 65 3.64 -5.29 11.61
N PRO A 66 2.72 -5.86 12.41
CA PRO A 66 2.19 -5.15 13.54
C PRO A 66 3.39 -4.73 14.39
N ARG A 67 3.40 -3.45 14.77
CA ARG A 67 4.38 -2.81 15.64
C ARG A 67 4.31 -3.46 17.04
N ARG A 68 4.65 -4.74 17.16
CA ARG A 68 4.57 -5.57 18.38
C ARG A 68 5.65 -5.19 19.40
N GLU A 69 6.58 -4.30 19.05
CA GLU A 69 7.78 -4.01 19.86
C GLU A 69 7.91 -2.53 20.25
N ALA A 70 6.84 -1.73 20.13
CA ALA A 70 6.92 -0.31 20.48
C ALA A 70 5.80 0.14 21.42
N TRP A 71 5.30 -0.79 22.24
CA TRP A 71 4.66 -0.42 23.49
C TRP A 71 5.77 -0.35 24.54
N PRO A 72 5.98 0.81 25.18
CA PRO A 72 6.88 0.90 26.29
C PRO A 72 6.45 -0.09 27.37
N SER A 73 7.40 -0.88 27.90
CA SER A 73 7.17 -1.96 28.87
C SER A 73 6.44 -1.51 30.15
N TYR A 74 6.37 -0.21 30.42
CA TYR A 74 5.72 0.39 31.57
C TYR A 74 4.18 0.47 31.47
N LEU A 75 3.57 0.09 30.34
CA LEU A 75 2.11 0.04 30.16
C LEU A 75 1.49 -1.35 30.42
N ASN A 76 2.27 -2.32 30.88
CA ASN A 76 1.78 -3.66 31.24
C ASN A 76 2.05 -3.90 32.74
N PRO A 77 1.12 -3.53 33.65
CA PRO A 77 1.28 -3.87 35.06
C PRO A 77 1.16 -5.40 35.26
N PRO A 78 1.75 -5.94 36.34
CA PRO A 78 1.83 -7.38 36.60
C PRO A 78 0.47 -8.06 36.74
#